data_AF-A0A536TSF7-F1
#
_entry.id   AF-A0A536TSF7-F1
#
_cell.length_a   1.000
_cell.length_b   1.000
_cell.length_c   1.000
_cell.angle_alpha   90.00
_cell.angle_beta   90.00
_cell.angle_gamma   90.00
#
_symmetry.space_group_name_H-M   'P 1'
#
loop_
_entity.id
_entity.type
_entity.pdbx_description
1 polymer ?
#
loop_
_entity_poly.entity_id
_entity_poly.type
_entity_poly.pdbx_seq_one_letter_code
_entity_poly.pdbx_strand_id
1 'polypeptide(L)'
;MILLVLAAVSFDGFMETPVWAAISDTFASMMARDAADPDFHVAMRTMGLVTALLLFLAIYGIFCRLIAWCGRPSGSRDEGLSAQRIAGLFVFTLVPIAIAYEVAHYFSFMAMAGQYFIALVSDPLGQGWDLFGTANRFIRPGLVDARLVWYVSLSAIVTGHVAALYLAHLLSLREFADRRAAMRSQWPMLALMVGYTMLSLWIIAQPIVTSRFS
;
A
#
# COMPACT_ATOMS: atom_id res chain seq x y z
N MET A 1 -11.14 10.28 -0.44
CA MET A 1 -11.07 9.17 0.53
C MET A 1 -10.10 8.08 0.09
N ILE A 2 -10.19 7.52 -1.12
CA ILE A 2 -9.28 6.45 -1.59
C ILE A 2 -7.78 6.83 -1.47
N LEU A 3 -7.39 8.03 -1.91
CA LEU A 3 -6.00 8.51 -1.78
C LEU A 3 -5.54 8.64 -0.33
N LEU A 4 -6.46 9.00 0.58
CA LEU A 4 -6.15 9.10 2.00
C LEU A 4 -5.89 7.72 2.60
N VAL A 5 -6.72 6.73 2.25
CA VAL A 5 -6.51 5.34 2.67
C VAL A 5 -5.15 4.83 2.18
N LEU A 6 -4.85 5.00 0.88
CA LEU A 6 -3.56 4.58 0.32
C LEU A 6 -2.38 5.28 0.97
N ALA A 7 -2.48 6.58 1.22
CA ALA A 7 -1.41 7.34 1.87
C ALA A 7 -1.21 6.88 3.32
N ALA A 8 -2.29 6.69 4.09
CA ALA A 8 -2.23 6.23 5.47
C ALA A 8 -1.62 4.83 5.57
N VAL A 9 -2.10 3.90 4.75
CA VAL A 9 -1.63 2.51 4.72
C VAL A 9 -0.18 2.41 4.24
N SER A 10 0.20 3.18 3.21
CA SER A 10 1.60 3.19 2.73
C SER A 10 2.53 3.83 3.77
N PHE A 11 2.05 4.86 4.49
CA PHE A 11 2.81 5.49 5.57
C PHE A 11 2.98 4.54 6.75
N ASP A 12 1.95 3.75 7.10
CA ASP A 12 2.03 2.73 8.14
C ASP A 12 3.10 1.69 7.82
N GLY A 13 3.11 1.15 6.60
CA GLY A 13 4.18 0.27 6.15
C GLY A 13 5.57 0.94 6.14
N PHE A 14 5.64 2.24 5.84
CA PHE A 14 6.90 2.99 5.88
C PHE A 14 7.43 3.19 7.31
N MET A 15 6.56 3.38 8.30
CA MET A 15 6.95 3.54 9.70
C MET A 15 7.66 2.29 10.26
N GLU A 16 7.33 1.11 9.75
CA GLU A 16 7.97 -0.16 10.12
C GLU A 16 9.38 -0.34 9.50
N THR A 17 9.84 0.60 8.67
CA THR A 17 11.15 0.50 8.00
C THR A 17 12.27 1.17 8.81
N PRO A 18 13.52 0.67 8.71
CA PRO A 18 14.66 1.30 9.38
C PRO A 18 14.95 2.72 8.86
N VAL A 19 14.48 3.05 7.66
CA VAL A 19 14.61 4.39 7.08
C VAL A 19 13.82 5.42 7.90
N TRP A 20 12.61 5.07 8.32
CA TRP A 20 11.81 5.95 9.17
C TRP A 20 12.46 6.19 10.53
N ALA A 21 13.02 5.14 11.15
CA ALA A 21 13.78 5.26 12.39
C ALA A 21 14.94 6.26 12.25
N ALA A 22 15.75 6.13 11.19
CA ALA A 22 16.86 7.04 10.91
C ALA A 22 16.39 8.50 10.70
N ILE A 23 15.26 8.71 10.01
CA ILE A 23 14.67 10.05 9.84
C ILE A 23 14.24 10.62 11.19
N SER A 24 13.56 9.82 12.01
CA SER A 24 13.11 10.21 13.35
C SER A 24 14.28 10.63 14.24
N ASP A 25 15.35 9.83 14.27
CA ASP A 25 16.56 10.11 15.05
C ASP A 25 17.29 11.37 14.58
N THR A 26 17.34 11.59 13.25
CA THR A 26 17.97 12.79 12.68
C THR A 26 17.21 14.06 13.09
N PHE A 27 15.88 14.04 13.05
CA PHE A 27 15.08 15.18 13.50
C PHE A 27 15.13 15.37 15.01
N ALA A 28 15.14 14.29 15.79
CA ALA A 28 15.27 14.34 17.24
C ALA A 28 16.58 15.03 17.64
N SER A 29 17.71 14.62 17.02
CA SER A 29 19.02 15.23 17.23
C SER A 29 19.08 16.70 16.79
N MET A 30 18.46 17.05 15.65
CA MET A 30 18.38 18.45 15.19
C MET A 30 17.57 19.34 16.15
N MET A 31 16.54 18.79 16.79
CA MET A 31 15.68 19.50 17.74
C MET A 31 16.19 19.42 19.20
N ALA A 32 17.34 18.77 19.43
CA ALA A 32 17.86 18.45 20.76
C ALA A 32 16.80 17.77 21.67
N ARG A 33 15.96 16.91 21.07
CA ARG A 33 14.92 16.11 21.72
C ARG A 33 15.36 14.66 21.79
N ASP A 34 14.87 13.93 22.78
CA ASP A 34 14.99 12.48 22.80
C ASP A 34 14.03 11.91 21.74
N ALA A 35 14.51 11.01 20.89
CA ALA A 35 13.66 10.33 19.91
C ALA A 35 12.57 9.52 20.62
N ALA A 36 12.85 9.02 21.84
CA ALA A 36 11.93 8.25 22.66
C ALA A 36 10.88 9.11 23.41
N ASP A 37 10.95 10.45 23.33
CA ASP A 37 9.96 11.35 23.93
C ASP A 37 8.57 11.07 23.31
N PRO A 38 7.56 10.67 24.10
CA PRO A 38 6.22 10.36 23.58
C PRO A 38 5.59 11.49 22.78
N ASP A 39 5.78 12.75 23.21
CA ASP A 39 5.21 13.91 22.54
C ASP A 39 5.88 14.14 21.17
N PHE A 40 7.20 13.96 21.11
CA PHE A 40 7.95 14.03 19.85
C PHE A 40 7.55 12.91 18.90
N HIS A 41 7.44 11.68 19.40
CA HIS A 41 7.00 10.53 18.61
C HIS A 41 5.61 10.75 17.99
N VAL A 42 4.63 11.23 18.76
CA VAL A 42 3.28 11.50 18.25
C VAL A 42 3.28 12.63 17.23
N ALA A 43 4.01 13.72 17.50
CA ALA A 43 4.14 14.84 16.57
C ALA A 43 4.78 14.39 15.25
N MET A 44 5.85 13.61 15.31
CA MET A 44 6.56 13.10 14.14
C MET A 44 5.69 12.19 13.28
N ARG A 45 4.95 11.26 13.89
CA ARG A 45 4.00 10.39 13.16
C ARG A 45 2.88 11.20 12.52
N THR A 46 2.35 12.20 13.21
CA THR A 46 1.28 13.06 12.67
C THR A 46 1.78 13.90 11.49
N MET A 47 2.96 14.51 11.62
CA MET A 47 3.60 15.26 10.53
C MET A 47 3.92 14.35 9.35
N GLY A 48 4.42 13.14 9.61
CA GLY A 48 4.71 12.13 8.59
C GLY A 48 3.46 11.73 7.80
N LEU A 49 2.34 11.49 8.49
CA LEU A 49 1.06 11.15 7.85
C LEU A 49 0.54 12.28 6.96
N VAL A 50 0.55 13.53 7.46
CA VAL A 50 0.14 14.70 6.67
C VAL A 50 1.05 14.87 5.45
N THR A 51 2.36 14.71 5.64
CA THR A 51 3.34 14.80 4.55
C THR A 51 3.11 13.71 3.51
N ALA A 52 2.88 12.46 3.93
CA ALA A 52 2.57 11.34 3.03
C ALA A 52 1.30 11.61 2.22
N LEU A 53 0.25 12.13 2.86
CA LEU A 53 -0.99 12.52 2.18
C LEU A 53 -0.76 13.61 1.12
N LEU A 54 -0.01 14.67 1.47
CA LEU A 54 0.31 15.75 0.56
C LEU A 54 1.16 15.27 -0.61
N LEU A 55 2.15 14.40 -0.36
CA LEU A 55 2.96 13.77 -1.40
C LEU A 55 2.11 12.92 -2.35
N PHE A 56 1.21 12.08 -1.83
CA PHE A 56 0.30 11.28 -2.65
C PHE A 56 -0.59 12.17 -3.52
N LEU A 57 -1.17 13.22 -2.95
CA LEU A 57 -1.99 14.18 -3.70
C LEU A 57 -1.18 14.90 -4.78
N ALA A 58 0.04 15.32 -4.47
CA ALA A 58 0.92 15.99 -5.41
C ALA A 58 1.31 15.06 -6.57
N ILE A 59 1.77 13.84 -6.27
CA ILE A 59 2.14 12.84 -7.28
C ILE A 59 0.92 12.51 -8.14
N TYR A 60 -0.21 12.17 -7.53
CA TYR A 60 -1.44 11.85 -8.27
C TYR A 60 -1.88 13.00 -9.17
N GLY A 61 -1.83 14.24 -8.67
CA GLY A 61 -2.15 15.44 -9.44
C GLY A 61 -1.19 15.68 -10.61
N ILE A 62 0.11 15.47 -10.42
CA ILE A 62 1.12 15.55 -11.48
C ILE A 62 0.83 14.53 -12.56
N PHE A 63 0.56 13.27 -12.19
CA PHE A 63 0.24 12.23 -13.17
C PHE A 63 -1.08 12.50 -13.91
N CYS A 64 -2.12 12.97 -13.23
CA CYS A 64 -3.36 13.38 -13.89
C CYS A 64 -3.13 14.49 -14.92
N ARG A 65 -2.26 15.48 -14.60
CA ARG A 65 -1.85 16.54 -15.54
C ARG A 65 -1.04 15.99 -16.70
N LEU A 66 -0.12 15.05 -16.47
CA LEU A 66 0.66 14.39 -17.51
C LEU A 66 -0.23 13.58 -18.46
N ILE A 67 -1.20 12.82 -17.92
CA ILE A 67 -2.19 12.06 -18.69
C ILE A 67 -3.05 13.02 -19.53
N ALA A 68 -3.52 14.12 -18.94
CA ALA A 68 -4.26 15.16 -19.67
C ALA A 68 -3.42 15.77 -20.80
N TRP A 69 -2.14 16.04 -20.55
CA TRP A 69 -1.23 16.63 -21.51
C TRP A 69 -0.89 15.67 -22.66
N CYS A 70 -0.55 14.42 -22.35
CA CYS A 70 -0.24 13.38 -23.33
C CYS A 70 -1.47 12.95 -24.17
N GLY A 71 -2.67 13.07 -23.60
CA GLY A 71 -3.94 12.73 -24.24
C GLY A 71 -4.53 13.83 -25.11
N ARG A 72 -3.90 15.01 -25.22
CA ARG A 72 -4.35 16.09 -26.10
C ARG A 72 -4.20 15.68 -27.58
N PRO A 73 -5.27 15.75 -28.40
CA PRO A 73 -5.16 15.50 -29.82
C PRO A 73 -4.26 16.54 -30.47
N SER A 74 -3.34 16.08 -31.33
CA SER A 74 -2.44 16.97 -32.08
C SER A 74 -3.24 17.72 -33.14
N GLY A 75 -3.70 18.94 -32.84
CA GLY A 75 -4.32 19.85 -33.82
C GLY A 75 -5.77 20.29 -33.56
N SER A 76 -6.40 19.85 -32.47
CA SER A 76 -7.76 20.32 -32.10
C SER A 76 -7.70 21.49 -31.12
N ARG A 77 -8.50 22.54 -31.39
CA ARG A 77 -8.80 23.64 -30.45
C ARG A 77 -9.72 23.22 -29.30
N ASP A 78 -10.26 22.00 -29.33
CA ASP A 78 -11.06 21.46 -28.24
C ASP A 78 -10.22 21.27 -26.99
N GLU A 79 -10.73 21.79 -25.88
CA GLU A 79 -10.18 21.56 -24.55
C GLU A 79 -10.24 20.04 -24.28
N GLY A 80 -9.11 19.36 -24.45
CA GLY A 80 -8.97 17.96 -24.03
C GLY A 80 -9.43 17.76 -22.57
N LEU A 81 -9.73 16.52 -22.18
CA LEU A 81 -10.27 16.20 -20.85
C LEU A 81 -9.53 16.94 -19.72
N SER A 82 -10.28 17.71 -18.93
CA SER A 82 -9.74 18.41 -17.76
C SER A 82 -9.07 17.42 -16.80
N ALA A 83 -7.91 17.79 -16.25
CA ALA A 83 -7.18 16.98 -15.28
C ALA A 83 -8.06 16.59 -14.08
N GLN A 84 -9.06 17.40 -13.71
CA GLN A 84 -10.02 17.07 -12.65
C GLN A 84 -10.94 15.90 -13.03
N ARG A 85 -11.37 15.82 -14.29
CA ARG A 85 -12.23 14.73 -14.77
C ARG A 85 -11.44 13.43 -14.87
N ILE A 86 -10.19 13.51 -15.33
CA ILE A 86 -9.25 12.38 -15.31
C ILE A 86 -9.01 11.93 -13.87
N ALA A 87 -8.75 12.86 -12.95
CA ALA A 87 -8.56 12.55 -11.54
C ALA A 87 -9.78 11.87 -10.90
N GLY A 88 -11.00 12.29 -11.24
CA GLY A 88 -12.22 11.66 -10.75
C GLY A 88 -12.47 10.25 -11.30
N LEU A 89 -12.07 10.00 -12.55
CA LEU A 89 -12.25 8.69 -13.20
C LEU A 89 -11.15 7.70 -12.77
N PHE A 90 -9.90 8.14 -12.77
CA PHE A 90 -8.75 7.28 -12.48
C PHE A 90 -8.62 6.95 -11.00
N VAL A 91 -9.29 7.67 -10.09
CA VAL A 91 -9.22 7.32 -8.65
C VAL A 91 -9.80 5.95 -8.37
N PHE A 92 -10.78 5.50 -9.18
CA PHE A 92 -11.39 4.18 -9.05
C PHE A 92 -10.44 3.05 -9.45
N THR A 93 -9.46 3.32 -10.31
CA THR A 93 -8.46 2.32 -10.68
C THR A 93 -7.50 2.04 -9.53
N LEU A 94 -7.42 2.92 -8.52
CA LEU A 94 -6.62 2.72 -7.31
C LEU A 94 -7.33 1.86 -6.26
N VAL A 95 -8.63 1.58 -6.39
CA VAL A 95 -9.40 0.80 -5.41
C VAL A 95 -8.87 -0.63 -5.24
N PRO A 96 -8.60 -1.41 -6.31
CA PRO A 96 -8.05 -2.75 -6.17
C PRO A 96 -6.69 -2.76 -5.45
N ILE A 97 -5.89 -1.71 -5.63
CA ILE A 97 -4.60 -1.53 -4.96
C ILE A 97 -4.80 -1.34 -3.47
N ALA A 98 -5.72 -0.45 -3.07
CA ALA A 98 -6.03 -0.20 -1.67
C ALA A 98 -6.49 -1.50 -0.97
N ILE A 99 -7.39 -2.26 -1.60
CA ILE A 99 -7.89 -3.54 -1.07
C ILE A 99 -6.73 -4.55 -0.94
N ALA A 100 -5.89 -4.67 -1.96
CA ALA A 100 -4.77 -5.60 -1.93
C ALA A 100 -3.77 -5.29 -0.82
N TYR A 101 -3.51 -4.02 -0.56
CA TYR A 101 -2.59 -3.61 0.51
C TYR A 101 -3.20 -3.85 1.89
N GLU A 102 -4.47 -3.52 2.09
CA GLU A 102 -5.22 -3.86 3.32
C GLU A 102 -5.15 -5.36 3.61
N VAL A 103 -5.42 -6.20 2.61
CA VAL A 103 -5.27 -7.66 2.76
C VAL A 103 -3.84 -8.02 3.12
N ALA A 104 -2.84 -7.52 2.39
CA ALA A 104 -1.44 -7.85 2.63
C ALA A 104 -0.95 -7.44 4.04
N HIS A 105 -1.47 -6.34 4.58
CA HIS A 105 -1.05 -5.77 5.85
C HIS A 105 -1.77 -6.43 7.04
N TYR A 106 -3.10 -6.61 6.94
CA TYR A 106 -3.90 -7.22 8.00
C TYR A 106 -3.89 -8.76 7.97
N PHE A 107 -3.37 -9.39 6.91
CA PHE A 107 -3.31 -10.87 6.84
C PHE A 107 -2.49 -11.47 7.97
N SER A 108 -1.38 -10.85 8.37
CA SER A 108 -0.56 -11.33 9.51
C SER A 108 -1.37 -11.35 10.81
N PHE A 109 -2.15 -10.29 11.05
CA PHE A 109 -3.04 -10.20 12.21
C PHE A 109 -4.15 -11.25 12.13
N MET A 110 -4.79 -11.40 10.97
CA MET A 110 -5.81 -12.41 10.73
C MET A 110 -5.26 -13.84 10.90
N ALA A 111 -4.05 -14.11 10.43
CA ALA A 111 -3.39 -15.40 10.56
C ALA A 111 -3.10 -15.72 12.03
N MET A 112 -2.59 -14.75 12.80
CA MET A 112 -2.40 -14.92 14.25
C MET A 112 -3.74 -15.13 14.97
N ALA A 113 -4.74 -14.28 14.72
CA ALA A 113 -6.07 -14.39 15.32
C ALA A 113 -6.75 -15.72 14.95
N GLY A 114 -6.59 -16.19 13.71
CA GLY A 114 -7.10 -17.47 13.24
C GLY A 114 -6.47 -18.66 13.98
N GLN A 115 -5.17 -18.59 14.28
CA GLN A 115 -4.50 -19.60 15.12
C GLN A 115 -5.09 -19.62 16.55
N TYR A 116 -5.31 -18.45 17.15
CA TYR A 116 -5.97 -18.35 18.46
C TYR A 116 -7.41 -18.88 18.42
N PHE A 117 -8.15 -18.57 17.36
CA PHE A 117 -9.52 -19.04 17.17
C PHE A 117 -9.58 -20.56 17.03
N ILE A 118 -8.70 -21.17 16.22
CA ILE A 118 -8.64 -22.62 16.05
C ILE A 118 -8.24 -23.31 17.38
N ALA A 119 -7.32 -22.72 18.13
CA ALA A 119 -6.96 -23.20 19.47
C ALA A 119 -8.14 -23.11 20.45
N LEU A 120 -8.88 -21.99 20.46
CA LEU A 120 -10.08 -21.82 21.29
C LEU A 120 -11.22 -22.76 20.88
N VAL A 121 -11.41 -23.03 19.59
CA VAL A 121 -12.39 -24.01 19.11
C VAL A 121 -11.99 -25.43 19.51
N SER A 122 -10.69 -25.70 19.66
CA SER A 122 -10.19 -27.00 20.11
C SER A 122 -10.42 -27.24 21.61
N ASP A 123 -10.36 -26.18 22.43
CA ASP A 123 -10.67 -26.22 23.87
C ASP A 123 -11.59 -25.04 24.30
N PRO A 124 -12.88 -25.07 23.92
CA PRO A 124 -13.79 -23.93 24.10
C PRO A 124 -14.17 -23.67 25.56
N LEU A 125 -13.94 -24.64 26.46
CA LEU A 125 -14.25 -24.55 27.89
C LEU A 125 -12.99 -24.43 28.76
N GLY A 126 -11.79 -24.40 28.18
CA GLY A 126 -10.52 -24.35 28.91
C GLY A 126 -10.29 -25.56 29.81
N GLN A 127 -10.87 -26.71 29.45
CA GLN A 127 -10.82 -27.95 30.23
C GLN A 127 -9.70 -28.90 29.78
N GLY A 128 -8.84 -28.46 28.86
CA GLY A 128 -7.77 -29.27 28.28
C GLY A 128 -8.28 -30.27 27.23
N TRP A 129 -9.44 -30.02 26.63
CA TRP A 129 -9.98 -30.88 25.58
C TRP A 129 -9.17 -30.67 24.30
N ASP A 130 -8.80 -31.77 23.64
CA ASP A 130 -8.07 -31.75 22.39
C ASP A 130 -8.91 -32.33 21.26
N LEU A 131 -10.03 -31.66 20.96
CA LEU A 131 -11.03 -32.14 19.99
C LEU A 131 -10.46 -32.33 18.56
N PHE A 132 -9.39 -31.62 18.23
CA PHE A 132 -8.75 -31.65 16.89
C PHE A 132 -7.26 -32.02 16.92
N GLY A 133 -6.68 -32.40 18.06
CA GLY A 133 -5.24 -32.71 18.16
C GLY A 133 -4.32 -31.47 18.15
N THR A 134 -4.90 -30.28 18.34
CA THR A 134 -4.26 -28.96 18.22
C THR A 134 -4.15 -28.19 19.53
N ALA A 135 -4.76 -28.65 20.63
CA ALA A 135 -4.77 -27.95 21.93
C ALA A 135 -3.37 -27.79 22.55
N ASN A 136 -2.47 -28.75 22.30
CA ASN A 136 -1.10 -28.74 22.83
C ASN A 136 -0.03 -28.37 21.78
N ARG A 137 -0.45 -27.90 20.59
CA ARG A 137 0.50 -27.32 19.64
C ARG A 137 0.79 -25.91 20.13
N PHE A 138 1.69 -25.81 21.13
CA PHE A 138 2.30 -24.58 21.57
C PHE A 138 2.48 -23.68 20.34
N ILE A 139 1.69 -22.61 20.34
CA ILE A 139 1.68 -21.54 19.35
C ILE A 139 3.14 -21.12 19.25
N ARG A 140 3.88 -21.66 18.27
CA ARG A 140 5.24 -21.27 18.00
C ARG A 140 5.09 -19.95 17.24
N PRO A 141 5.41 -18.79 17.84
CA PRO A 141 5.23 -17.50 17.18
C PRO A 141 6.10 -17.38 15.92
N GLY A 142 7.09 -18.27 15.74
CA GLY A 142 7.89 -18.40 14.52
C GLY A 142 7.31 -19.31 13.43
N LEU A 143 6.10 -19.87 13.60
CA LEU A 143 5.46 -20.80 12.65
C LEU A 143 4.03 -20.37 12.24
N VAL A 144 3.63 -19.10 12.43
CA VAL A 144 2.84 -18.50 11.34
C VAL A 144 3.83 -18.46 10.20
N ASP A 145 3.67 -19.35 9.22
CA ASP A 145 4.67 -19.54 8.17
C ASP A 145 4.90 -18.19 7.50
N ALA A 146 5.98 -17.51 7.87
CA ALA A 146 6.33 -16.19 7.35
C ALA A 146 6.40 -16.24 5.82
N ARG A 147 6.66 -17.44 5.27
CA ARG A 147 6.54 -17.72 3.83
C ARG A 147 5.09 -17.66 3.36
N LEU A 148 4.12 -18.29 4.01
CA LEU A 148 2.69 -18.16 3.65
C LEU A 148 2.22 -16.71 3.71
N VAL A 149 2.54 -15.98 4.79
CA VAL A 149 2.21 -14.54 4.89
C VAL A 149 2.84 -13.79 3.72
N TRP A 150 4.12 -14.02 3.46
CA TRP A 150 4.82 -13.39 2.34
C TRP A 150 4.20 -13.73 0.99
N TYR A 151 3.89 -15.01 0.71
CA TYR A 151 3.26 -15.44 -0.53
C TYR A 151 1.88 -14.82 -0.72
N VAL A 152 1.06 -14.78 0.33
CA VAL A 152 -0.28 -14.18 0.29
C VAL A 152 -0.18 -12.68 0.09
N SER A 153 0.65 -11.98 0.86
CA SER A 153 0.85 -10.53 0.73
C SER A 153 1.37 -10.17 -0.67
N LEU A 154 2.38 -10.90 -1.17
CA LEU A 154 2.92 -10.72 -2.53
C LEU A 154 1.84 -10.97 -3.60
N SER A 155 1.10 -12.08 -3.49
CA SER A 155 0.06 -12.44 -4.45
C SER A 155 -1.08 -11.42 -4.44
N ALA A 156 -1.51 -10.96 -3.27
CA ALA A 156 -2.56 -9.95 -3.13
C ALA A 156 -2.13 -8.65 -3.81
N ILE A 157 -0.92 -8.18 -3.54
CA ILE A 157 -0.37 -6.94 -4.12
C ILE A 157 -0.28 -7.05 -5.63
N VAL A 158 0.34 -8.11 -6.15
CA VAL A 158 0.47 -8.30 -7.60
C VAL A 158 -0.90 -8.35 -8.26
N THR A 159 -1.85 -9.10 -7.70
CA THR A 159 -3.21 -9.21 -8.25
C THR A 159 -3.95 -7.87 -8.23
N GLY A 160 -3.84 -7.11 -7.13
CA GLY A 160 -4.41 -5.77 -7.03
C GLY A 160 -3.86 -4.81 -8.06
N HIS A 161 -2.54 -4.82 -8.30
CA HIS A 161 -1.91 -3.99 -9.33
C HIS A 161 -2.31 -4.39 -10.74
N VAL A 162 -2.38 -5.69 -11.04
CA VAL A 162 -2.84 -6.19 -12.35
C VAL A 162 -4.29 -5.78 -12.60
N ALA A 163 -5.18 -5.93 -11.61
CA ALA A 163 -6.57 -5.50 -11.71
C ALA A 163 -6.68 -3.97 -11.92
N ALA A 164 -5.88 -3.21 -11.19
CA ALA A 164 -5.82 -1.76 -11.31
C ALA A 164 -5.31 -1.30 -12.68
N LEU A 165 -4.25 -1.93 -13.22
CA LEU A 165 -3.74 -1.70 -14.57
C LEU A 165 -4.80 -2.02 -15.63
N TYR A 166 -5.52 -3.14 -15.47
CA TYR A 166 -6.57 -3.55 -16.37
C TYR A 166 -7.72 -2.55 -16.41
N LEU A 167 -8.20 -2.10 -15.24
CA LEU A 167 -9.22 -1.05 -15.15
C LEU A 167 -8.76 0.25 -15.80
N ALA A 168 -7.52 0.66 -15.54
CA ALA A 168 -6.97 1.89 -16.08
C ALA A 168 -6.77 1.82 -17.60
N HIS A 169 -6.43 0.65 -18.13
CA HIS A 169 -6.40 0.38 -19.57
C HIS A 169 -7.79 0.51 -20.21
N LEU A 170 -8.81 -0.13 -19.64
CA LEU A 170 -10.20 -0.01 -20.11
C LEU A 170 -10.70 1.43 -20.08
N LEU A 171 -10.40 2.16 -19.01
CA LEU A 171 -10.78 3.56 -18.86
C LEU A 171 -10.09 4.46 -19.89
N SER A 172 -8.81 4.20 -20.19
CA SER A 172 -8.08 4.91 -21.23
C SER A 172 -8.69 4.70 -22.62
N LEU A 173 -9.12 3.47 -22.94
CA LEU A 173 -9.75 3.17 -24.23
C LEU A 173 -11.17 3.76 -24.36
N ARG A 174 -11.88 3.92 -23.23
CA ARG A 174 -13.23 4.48 -23.21
C ARG A 174 -13.23 6.00 -23.33
N GLU A 175 -12.29 6.69 -22.68
CA GLU A 175 -12.30 8.14 -22.54
C GLU A 175 -11.50 8.88 -23.63
N PHE A 176 -10.48 8.23 -24.21
CA PHE A 176 -9.73 8.82 -25.32
C PHE A 176 -10.30 8.33 -26.65
N ALA A 177 -10.98 9.24 -27.38
CA ALA A 177 -11.58 8.95 -28.68
C ALA A 177 -10.54 8.57 -29.76
N ASP A 178 -9.29 8.98 -29.59
CA ASP A 178 -8.23 8.82 -30.58
C ASP A 178 -7.18 7.80 -30.10
N ARG A 179 -6.98 6.73 -30.87
CA ARG A 179 -6.15 5.56 -30.46
C ARG A 179 -4.70 5.95 -30.19
N ARG A 180 -4.18 6.97 -30.89
CA ARG A 180 -2.82 7.50 -30.66
C ARG A 180 -2.72 8.33 -29.38
N ALA A 181 -3.76 9.06 -29.01
CA ALA A 181 -3.82 9.80 -27.75
C ALA A 181 -3.96 8.83 -26.55
N ALA A 182 -4.75 7.77 -26.71
CA ALA A 182 -4.88 6.70 -25.72
C ALA A 182 -3.55 5.98 -25.47
N MET A 183 -2.77 5.68 -26.51
CA MET A 183 -1.45 5.06 -26.36
C MET A 183 -0.43 5.99 -25.67
N ARG A 184 -0.51 7.30 -25.90
CA ARG A 184 0.39 8.28 -25.25
C ARG A 184 0.08 8.45 -23.77
N SER A 185 -1.20 8.43 -23.39
CA SER A 185 -1.62 8.55 -21.99
C SER A 185 -1.33 7.30 -21.14
N GLN A 186 -1.05 6.16 -21.79
CA GLN A 186 -0.64 4.92 -21.12
C GLN A 186 0.79 4.96 -20.55
N TRP A 187 1.72 5.72 -21.14
CA TRP A 187 3.10 5.77 -20.65
C TRP A 187 3.23 6.33 -19.23
N PRO A 188 2.65 7.50 -18.90
CA PRO A 188 2.65 8.01 -17.53
C PRO A 188 1.96 7.04 -16.56
N MET A 189 0.84 6.45 -16.97
CA MET A 189 0.08 5.54 -16.13
C MET A 189 0.86 4.26 -15.80
N LEU A 190 1.52 3.67 -16.80
CA LEU A 190 2.38 2.51 -16.61
C LEU A 190 3.54 2.83 -15.67
N ALA A 191 4.18 4.00 -15.86
CA ALA A 191 5.27 4.44 -15.00
C ALA A 191 4.83 4.60 -13.53
N LEU A 192 3.66 5.21 -13.28
CA LEU A 192 3.09 5.35 -11.93
C LEU A 192 2.86 3.99 -11.29
N MET A 193 2.24 3.06 -12.03
CA MET A 193 1.85 1.76 -11.50
C MET A 193 3.05 0.87 -11.21
N VAL A 194 4.05 0.86 -12.11
CA VAL A 194 5.30 0.12 -11.89
C VAL A 194 6.07 0.71 -10.72
N GLY A 195 6.21 2.04 -10.66
CA GLY A 195 6.89 2.72 -9.56
C GLY A 195 6.25 2.43 -8.21
N TYR A 196 4.91 2.46 -8.14
CA TYR A 196 4.17 2.13 -6.93
C TYR A 196 4.32 0.65 -6.54
N THR A 197 4.31 -0.27 -7.51
CA THR A 197 4.58 -1.70 -7.26
C THR A 197 5.97 -1.91 -6.68
N MET A 198 7.00 -1.30 -7.30
CA MET A 198 8.39 -1.41 -6.83
C MET A 198 8.55 -0.86 -5.41
N LEU A 199 7.94 0.30 -5.12
CA LEU A 199 7.95 0.90 -3.79
C LEU A 199 7.23 0.02 -2.76
N SER A 200 6.05 -0.51 -3.11
CA SER A 200 5.27 -1.40 -2.23
C SER A 200 6.03 -2.68 -1.90
N LEU A 201 6.62 -3.33 -2.90
CA LEU A 201 7.44 -4.53 -2.71
C LEU A 201 8.69 -4.24 -1.88
N TRP A 202 9.33 -3.09 -2.10
CA TRP A 202 10.48 -2.66 -1.31
C TRP A 202 10.13 -2.52 0.17
N ILE A 203 9.03 -1.83 0.48
CA ILE A 203 8.57 -1.60 1.87
C ILE A 203 8.35 -2.94 2.58
N ILE A 204 7.68 -3.89 1.92
CA ILE A 204 7.37 -5.20 2.52
C ILE A 204 8.60 -6.10 2.63
N ALA A 205 9.62 -5.89 1.79
CA ALA A 205 10.86 -6.64 1.88
C ALA A 205 11.73 -6.22 3.08
N GLN A 206 11.64 -4.98 3.58
CA GLN A 206 12.52 -4.46 4.63
C GLN A 206 12.47 -5.25 5.95
N PRO A 207 11.30 -5.56 6.54
CA PRO A 207 11.22 -6.30 7.82
C PRO A 207 11.81 -7.71 7.75
N ILE A 208 11.83 -8.30 6.56
CA ILE A 208 12.31 -9.68 6.34
C ILE A 208 13.84 -9.73 6.34
N VAL A 209 14.51 -8.71 5.79
CA VAL A 209 15.98 -8.67 5.71
C VAL A 209 16.60 -8.48 7.09
N THR A 210 16.00 -7.63 7.93
CA THR A 210 16.50 -7.37 9.29
C THR A 210 16.35 -8.59 10.22
N SER A 211 15.30 -9.42 10.03
CA SER A 211 15.10 -10.65 10.81
C SER A 211 16.14 -11.75 10.57
N ARG A 212 16.95 -11.67 9.49
CA ARG A 212 17.99 -12.67 9.19
C ARG A 212 19.34 -12.40 9.88
N PHE A 213 19.48 -11.29 10.62
CA PHE A 213 20.74 -10.87 11.22
C PHE A 213 20.68 -10.57 12.73
N SER A 214 19.61 -10.99 13.43
CA SER A 214 19.51 -10.96 14.90
C SER A 214 19.52 -12.36 15.49
#